data_AF-A0A2G9P6A7-F1
#
_entry.id   AF-A0A2G9P6A7-F1
#
_cell.length_a   1.000
_cell.length_b   1.000
_cell.length_c   1.000
_cell.angle_alpha   90.00
_cell.angle_beta   90.00
_cell.angle_gamma   90.00
#
_symmetry.space_group_name_H-M   'P 1'
#
loop_
_entity.id
_entity.type
_entity.pdbx_description
1 polymer ?
#
loop_
_entity_poly.entity_id
_entity_poly.type
_entity_poly.pdbx_seq_one_letter_code
_entity_poly.pdbx_strand_id
1 'polypeptide(L)'
;MIEAVESRDMFQLQIICKDSKVVRCHFSTFKQCQEWLKRLSRATVRPTKQEDLFAFAYHAWCQGICSDEEEHHVHLCRPGKK
;
A
#
# COMPACT_ATOMS: atom_id res chain seq x y z
N MET A 1 2.68 -7.01 -0.05
CA MET A 1 3.33 -5.73 0.28
C MET A 1 4.80 -5.82 -0.07
N ILE A 2 5.36 -4.79 -0.71
CA ILE A 2 6.76 -4.75 -1.13
C ILE A 2 7.64 -4.47 0.10
N GLU A 3 8.76 -5.18 0.22
CA GLU A 3 9.76 -5.00 1.27
C GLU A 3 10.95 -4.18 0.77
N ALA A 4 11.50 -4.54 -0.39
CA ALA A 4 12.64 -3.87 -0.98
C ALA A 4 12.58 -3.91 -2.52
N VAL A 5 13.26 -2.97 -3.16
CA VAL A 5 13.43 -2.92 -4.62
C VAL A 5 14.88 -2.63 -4.95
N GLU A 6 15.47 -3.45 -5.79
CA GLU A 6 16.89 -3.42 -6.15
C GLU A 6 17.07 -3.43 -7.67
N SER A 7 18.06 -2.68 -8.17
CA SER A 7 18.53 -2.79 -9.55
C SER A 7 19.61 -3.86 -9.62
N ARG A 8 19.39 -4.90 -10.43
CA ARG A 8 20.38 -5.97 -10.63
C ARG A 8 21.30 -5.69 -11.81
N ASP A 9 20.76 -5.11 -12.86
CA ASP A 9 21.49 -4.65 -14.03
C ASP A 9 20.79 -3.41 -14.63
N MET A 10 21.26 -2.94 -15.78
CA MET A 10 20.75 -1.73 -16.44
C MET A 10 19.28 -1.84 -16.87
N PHE A 11 18.75 -3.04 -17.07
CA PHE A 11 17.41 -3.26 -17.62
C PHE A 11 16.53 -4.14 -16.72
N GLN A 12 17.03 -4.55 -15.56
CA GLN A 12 16.34 -5.47 -14.67
C GLN A 12 16.19 -4.92 -13.24
N LEU A 13 14.93 -4.95 -12.76
CA LEU A 13 14.59 -4.72 -11.36
C LEU A 13 14.18 -6.02 -10.67
N GLN A 14 14.59 -6.14 -9.41
CA GLN A 14 14.09 -7.13 -8.47
C GLN A 14 13.24 -6.48 -7.41
N ILE A 15 12.04 -7.00 -7.24
CA ILE A 15 11.08 -6.57 -6.22
C ILE A 15 10.98 -7.71 -5.21
N ILE A 16 11.38 -7.44 -3.98
CA ILE A 16 11.32 -8.38 -2.86
C ILE A 16 10.06 -8.06 -2.08
N CYS A 17 9.21 -9.06 -1.90
CA CYS A 17 7.96 -8.95 -1.16
C CYS A 17 8.14 -9.49 0.26
N LYS A 18 7.30 -9.01 1.18
CA LYS A 18 7.32 -9.42 2.60
C LYS A 18 7.04 -10.91 2.84
N ASP A 19 6.47 -11.60 1.86
CA ASP A 19 6.26 -13.05 1.87
C ASP A 19 7.46 -13.80 1.27
N SER A 20 8.63 -13.15 1.20
CA SER A 20 9.87 -13.64 0.63
C SER A 20 9.80 -13.99 -0.86
N LYS A 21 8.73 -13.61 -1.56
CA LYS A 21 8.65 -13.73 -3.02
C LYS A 21 9.52 -12.69 -3.69
N VAL A 22 10.16 -13.08 -4.79
CA VAL A 22 10.97 -12.20 -5.63
C VAL A 22 10.34 -12.12 -7.01
N VAL A 23 9.98 -10.91 -7.43
CA VAL A 23 9.48 -10.63 -8.77
C VAL A 23 10.59 -9.96 -9.58
N ARG A 24 10.82 -10.44 -10.80
CA ARG A 24 11.82 -9.89 -11.72
C ARG A 24 11.12 -9.18 -12.86
N CYS A 25 11.50 -7.94 -13.10
CA CYS A 25 10.94 -7.12 -14.18
C CYS A 25 12.07 -6.73 -15.14
N HIS A 26 11.85 -6.90 -16.44
CA HIS A 26 12.74 -6.39 -17.49
C HIS A 26 12.13 -5.18 -18.16
N PHE A 27 12.97 -4.22 -18.51
CA PHE A 27 12.62 -3.00 -19.20
C PHE A 27 13.36 -2.89 -20.53
N SER A 28 12.70 -2.30 -21.52
CA SER A 28 13.31 -2.11 -22.84
C SER A 28 14.39 -1.01 -22.85
N THR A 29 14.38 -0.13 -21.84
CA THR A 29 15.33 0.99 -21.74
C THR A 29 15.82 1.21 -20.31
N PHE A 30 17.06 1.68 -20.17
CA PHE A 30 17.64 2.04 -18.87
C PHE A 30 16.86 3.16 -18.18
N LYS A 31 16.36 4.12 -18.98
CA LYS A 31 15.53 5.22 -18.48
C LYS A 31 14.25 4.72 -17.81
N GLN A 32 13.56 3.75 -18.42
CA GLN A 32 12.38 3.14 -17.82
C GLN A 32 12.74 2.38 -16.53
N CYS A 33 13.84 1.62 -16.54
CA CYS A 33 14.31 0.90 -15.35
C CYS A 33 14.56 1.87 -14.17
N GLN A 34 15.30 2.95 -14.40
CA GLN A 34 15.56 3.96 -13.36
C GLN A 34 14.29 4.69 -12.88
N GLU A 35 13.38 5.01 -13.79
CA GLU A 35 12.13 5.67 -13.43
C GLU A 35 11.29 4.77 -12.50
N TRP A 36 11.17 3.49 -12.84
CA TRP A 36 10.46 2.51 -12.02
C TRP A 36 11.16 2.25 -10.70
N LEU A 37 12.49 2.19 -10.66
CA LEU A 37 13.26 2.11 -9.41
C LEU A 37 12.88 3.28 -8.49
N LYS A 38 12.96 4.52 -8.99
CA LYS A 38 12.67 5.72 -8.20
C LYS A 38 11.22 5.75 -7.70
N ARG A 39 10.26 5.34 -8.53
CA ARG A 39 8.83 5.28 -8.15
C ARG A 39 8.58 4.22 -7.08
N LEU A 40 9.13 3.03 -7.27
CA LEU A 40 8.93 1.93 -6.32
C LEU A 40 9.64 2.17 -5.00
N SER A 41 10.87 2.69 -5.01
CA SER A 41 11.60 3.04 -3.78
C SER A 41 10.86 4.07 -2.93
N ARG A 42 10.15 5.02 -3.55
CA ARG A 42 9.29 5.97 -2.83
C ARG A 42 8.04 5.29 -2.26
N ALA A 43 7.43 4.40 -3.02
CA ALA A 43 6.25 3.65 -2.58
C ALA A 43 6.55 2.66 -1.44
N THR A 44 7.80 2.21 -1.30
CA THR A 44 8.24 1.36 -0.17
C THR A 44 8.52 2.14 1.12
N VAL A 45 8.59 3.47 1.06
CA VAL A 45 8.76 4.29 2.27
C VAL A 45 7.54 4.11 3.16
N ARG A 46 7.78 3.85 4.46
CA ARG A 46 6.69 3.77 5.43
C ARG A 46 5.95 5.12 5.47
N PRO A 47 4.60 5.11 5.46
CA PRO A 47 3.84 6.33 5.71
C PRO A 47 4.30 6.97 7.02
N THR A 48 4.54 8.27 7.00
CA THR A 48 5.09 9.04 8.13
C THR A 48 4.09 9.19 9.25
N LYS A 49 2.80 9.19 8.92
CA LYS A 49 1.72 9.23 9.89
C LYS A 49 0.87 7.96 9.80
N GLN A 50 0.34 7.55 10.94
CA GLN A 50 -0.55 6.39 11.01
C GLN A 50 -1.85 6.62 10.24
N GLU A 51 -2.34 7.86 10.25
CA GLU A 51 -3.49 8.36 9.49
C GLU A 51 -3.30 8.33 7.96
N ASP A 52 -2.06 8.25 7.45
CA ASP A 52 -1.80 8.06 6.01
C ASP A 52 -2.08 6.61 5.56
N LEU A 53 -2.24 5.68 6.50
CA LEU A 53 -2.65 4.31 6.21
C LEU A 53 -4.16 4.29 5.97
N PHE A 54 -4.57 3.64 4.87
CA PHE A 54 -5.97 3.52 4.46
C PHE A 54 -6.92 3.15 5.62
N ALA A 55 -6.56 2.18 6.47
CA ALA A 55 -7.40 1.75 7.58
C ALA A 55 -7.66 2.87 8.62
N PHE A 56 -6.64 3.67 8.95
CA PHE A 56 -6.77 4.75 9.92
C PHE A 56 -7.43 5.99 9.31
N ALA A 57 -7.13 6.32 8.04
CA ALA A 57 -7.84 7.35 7.29
C ALA A 57 -9.35 7.04 7.22
N TYR A 58 -9.69 5.80 6.88
CA TYR A 58 -11.07 5.33 6.82
C TYR A 58 -11.76 5.39 8.19
N HIS A 59 -11.08 4.95 9.24
CA HIS A 59 -11.61 5.02 10.59
C HIS A 59 -11.88 6.46 11.04
N ALA A 60 -10.95 7.39 10.82
CA ALA A 60 -11.14 8.81 11.13
C ALA A 60 -12.31 9.42 10.33
N TRP A 61 -12.47 9.03 9.06
CA TRP A 61 -13.61 9.43 8.24
C TRP A 61 -14.95 8.92 8.80
N CYS A 62 -15.03 7.64 9.18
CA CYS A 62 -16.23 7.09 9.83
C CYS A 62 -16.57 7.78 11.17
N GLN A 63 -15.55 8.15 11.96
CA GLN A 63 -15.74 8.87 13.22
C GLN A 63 -16.28 10.29 13.01
N GLY A 64 -15.82 10.99 11.96
CA GLY A 64 -16.36 12.30 11.59
C GLY A 64 -17.82 12.26 11.14
N ILE A 65 -18.23 11.19 10.44
CA ILE A 65 -19.64 10.99 10.03
C ILE A 65 -20.56 10.75 11.24
N CYS A 66 -20.05 10.13 12.30
CA CYS A 66 -20.84 9.80 13.50
C CYS A 66 -20.99 10.98 14.48
N SER A 67 -20.39 12.15 14.19
CA SER A 67 -20.46 13.34 15.05
C SER A 67 -21.55 14.34 14.64
N ASP A 68 -22.11 14.22 13.43
CA ASP A 68 -23.15 15.12 12.93
C ASP A 68 -24.57 14.52 12.99
N GLU A 69 -24.73 13.20 13.16
CA GLU A 69 -26.06 12.57 13.26
C GLU A 69 -26.06 11.47 14.33
N GLU A 70 -26.63 11.80 15.50
CA GLU A 70 -27.27 10.80 16.35
C GLU A 70 -28.31 10.06 15.51
N GLU A 71 -28.31 8.73 15.61
CA GLU A 71 -29.17 7.81 14.84
C GLU A 71 -28.96 7.84 13.32
N HIS A 72 -28.29 6.83 12.76
CA HIS A 72 -28.94 5.83 11.89
C HIS A 72 -27.89 4.77 11.45
N HIS A 73 -28.01 3.58 12.06
CA HIS A 73 -27.63 2.27 11.50
C HIS A 73 -26.18 1.97 11.11
N VAL A 74 -25.29 1.88 12.11
CA VAL A 74 -24.10 1.00 12.01
C VAL A 74 -24.53 -0.44 12.26
N HIS A 75 -25.13 -1.08 11.25
CA HIS A 75 -25.55 -2.49 11.30
C HIS A 75 -24.60 -3.43 10.54
N LEU A 76 -23.31 -3.10 10.46
CA LEU A 76 -22.29 -3.95 9.83
C LEU A 76 -21.52 -4.76 10.87
N CYS A 77 -22.21 -5.74 11.45
CA CYS A 77 -21.69 -7.06 11.88
C CYS A 77 -22.70 -7.71 12.83
N ARG A 78 -23.59 -8.55 12.31
CA ARG A 78 -24.08 -9.67 13.13
C ARG A 78 -23.19 -10.88 12.83
N PRO A 79 -22.60 -11.53 13.83
CA PRO A 79 -22.03 -12.86 13.65
C PRO A 79 -23.15 -13.76 13.15
N GLY A 80 -22.97 -14.39 11.99
CA GLY A 80 -23.89 -15.41 11.50
C GLY A 80 -24.00 -16.49 12.57
N LYS A 81 -25.18 -16.61 13.19
CA LYS A 81 -25.45 -17.75 14.08
C LYS A 81 -25.53 -19.00 13.21
N LYS A 82 -24.76 -20.00 13.62
CA LYS A 82 -24.74 -21.35 13.06
C LYS A 82 -26.12 -21.99 13.14
#